data_AF-A0A653EXB5-F1
#
_entry.id   AF-A0A653EXB5-F1
#
_cell.length_a   1.000
_cell.length_b   1.000
_cell.length_c   1.000
_cell.angle_alpha   90.00
_cell.angle_beta   90.00
_cell.angle_gamma   90.00
#
_symmetry.space_group_name_H-M   'P 1'
#
loop_
_entity.id
_entity.type
_entity.pdbx_description
1 polymer ?
#
loop_
_entity_poly.entity_id
_entity_poly.type
_entity_poly.pdbx_seq_one_letter_code
_entity_poly.pdbx_strand_id
1 'polypeptide(L)'
;MAARPGELVHLDATPLDVMAVMDDGVIGRAELVLAVDIATRTICSGVLRPVGAKAVDAALILARMTVPEPMRPGWDQALAVSASRIPHQRMVSLDARMALAAAKPVIIPDTVVIDHGKVFLSEVFLRAADTLGISVQPAHELTPTDKAIIERTFGSINTLFCQHVSGYTGRDVTRRGADVADRAVWSLADLQELFDEWVIAGWQTRPNQGLRHPFNPDQAASPNDAYAALVAAAGYVAVALTGEDYIELLPADWRTITDTGVQIDYRTYNSSELRPWAGQSSGVASKNGRWEVHYDPYDVSRIWVRNHRGRGWFTVPWTHHNIVRQPFADFTWRAARKLAAARGVDDANEMAVAVILAALLRRAEAGPDTTTRALARTTSTRDMPNHLPRELATDIGRWPAEVPESAQQVALPAAPADDGNIDPDAEIDAETVVPFGLLDILDDSQGRW
;
A
#
# COMPACT_ATOMS: atom_id res chain seq x y z
N MET A 1 -3.60 3.05 -28.15
CA MET A 1 -2.44 3.16 -27.23
C MET A 1 -2.53 4.55 -26.63
N ALA A 2 -2.45 4.68 -25.30
CA ALA A 2 -2.56 5.97 -24.63
C ALA A 2 -1.45 6.93 -25.11
N ALA A 3 -1.82 8.17 -25.44
CA ALA A 3 -0.97 9.20 -26.03
C ALA A 3 -0.51 10.26 -25.02
N ARG A 4 -1.11 10.33 -23.83
CA ARG A 4 -0.69 11.23 -22.74
C ARG A 4 -0.79 10.55 -21.36
N PRO A 5 -0.09 11.06 -20.33
CA PRO A 5 -0.19 10.52 -18.98
C PRO A 5 -1.63 10.70 -18.49
N GLY A 6 -2.17 9.66 -17.87
CA GLY A 6 -3.52 9.64 -17.33
C GLY A 6 -4.61 9.32 -18.34
N GLU A 7 -4.35 9.31 -19.66
CA GLU A 7 -5.42 8.95 -20.62
C GLU A 7 -6.02 7.56 -20.33
N LEU A 8 -5.18 6.61 -19.93
CA LEU A 8 -5.60 5.28 -19.54
C LEU A 8 -4.75 4.76 -18.38
N VAL A 9 -5.39 4.44 -17.25
CA VAL A 9 -4.76 3.81 -16.09
C VAL A 9 -5.41 2.46 -15.86
N HIS A 10 -4.61 1.42 -15.65
CA HIS A 10 -5.12 0.09 -15.31
C HIS A 10 -5.04 -0.15 -13.82
N LEU A 11 -6.12 -0.68 -13.25
CA LEU A 11 -6.24 -1.12 -11.88
C LEU A 11 -6.38 -2.63 -11.82
N ASP A 12 -5.57 -3.27 -10.97
CA ASP A 12 -5.66 -4.70 -10.73
C ASP A 12 -5.10 -5.08 -9.34
N ALA A 13 -5.49 -6.25 -8.84
CA ALA A 13 -5.02 -6.83 -7.58
C ALA A 13 -4.36 -8.17 -7.84
N THR A 14 -3.14 -8.37 -7.33
CA THR A 14 -2.45 -9.65 -7.44
C THR A 14 -1.73 -10.03 -6.14
N PRO A 15 -1.89 -11.27 -5.64
CA PRO A 15 -1.09 -11.79 -4.54
C PRO A 15 0.41 -11.81 -4.90
N LEU A 16 1.24 -11.10 -4.12
CA LEU A 16 2.69 -11.10 -4.30
C LEU A 16 3.30 -12.41 -3.79
N ASP A 17 4.42 -12.85 -4.34
CA ASP A 17 5.19 -14.00 -3.84
C ASP A 17 6.01 -13.64 -2.58
N VAL A 18 5.42 -12.89 -1.64
CA VAL A 18 6.06 -12.43 -0.40
C VAL A 18 5.15 -12.75 0.78
N MET A 19 5.73 -13.39 1.80
CA MET A 19 5.14 -13.52 3.12
C MET A 19 5.53 -12.32 3.97
N ALA A 20 4.56 -11.76 4.66
CA ALA A 20 4.75 -10.67 5.62
C ALA A 20 4.08 -11.04 6.94
N VAL A 21 4.53 -10.41 8.03
CA VAL A 21 3.84 -10.45 9.31
C VAL A 21 2.63 -9.53 9.18
N MET A 22 1.43 -10.14 9.18
CA MET A 22 0.18 -9.40 9.17
C MET A 22 0.02 -8.67 10.50
N ASP A 23 -0.89 -7.70 10.53
CA ASP A 23 -1.03 -6.87 11.71
C ASP A 23 -1.60 -7.61 12.94
N ASP A 24 -2.10 -8.84 12.77
CA ASP A 24 -2.46 -9.76 13.87
C ASP A 24 -1.27 -10.60 14.37
N GLY A 25 -0.07 -10.34 13.84
CA GLY A 25 1.17 -11.05 14.11
C GLY A 25 1.27 -12.41 13.41
N VAL A 26 0.28 -12.80 12.60
CA VAL A 26 0.30 -14.05 11.84
C VAL A 26 1.03 -13.81 10.52
N ILE A 27 1.87 -14.77 10.13
CA ILE A 27 2.54 -14.73 8.84
C ILE A 27 1.52 -15.05 7.75
N GLY A 28 1.34 -14.15 6.81
CA GLY A 28 0.41 -14.29 5.70
C GLY A 28 1.02 -13.83 4.38
N ARG A 29 0.31 -14.08 3.28
CA ARG A 29 0.70 -13.60 1.96
C ARG A 29 0.16 -12.18 1.74
N ALA A 30 1.00 -11.28 1.24
CA ALA A 30 0.58 -9.94 0.86
C ALA A 30 -0.05 -9.94 -0.55
N GLU A 31 -1.09 -9.12 -0.73
CA GLU A 31 -1.71 -8.81 -2.01
C GLU A 31 -1.51 -7.33 -2.33
N LEU A 32 -1.08 -7.05 -3.56
CA LEU A 32 -0.86 -5.69 -4.04
C LEU A 32 -2.00 -5.27 -4.95
N VAL A 33 -2.67 -4.19 -4.58
CA VAL A 33 -3.57 -3.44 -5.46
C VAL A 33 -2.77 -2.33 -6.11
N LEU A 34 -2.75 -2.31 -7.44
CA LEU A 34 -1.85 -1.47 -8.22
C LEU A 34 -2.60 -0.64 -9.25
N ALA A 35 -2.21 0.64 -9.39
CA ALA A 35 -2.59 1.52 -10.49
C ALA A 35 -1.38 1.81 -11.37
N VAL A 36 -1.49 1.53 -12.68
CA VAL A 36 -0.40 1.74 -13.65
C VAL A 36 -0.89 2.60 -14.81
N ASP A 37 -0.20 3.71 -15.06
CA ASP A 37 -0.42 4.52 -16.25
C ASP A 37 0.15 3.83 -17.50
N ILE A 38 -0.67 3.72 -18.54
CA ILE A 38 -0.32 2.95 -19.74
C ILE A 38 0.68 3.69 -20.63
N ALA A 39 0.59 5.01 -20.70
CA ALA A 39 1.46 5.83 -21.55
C ALA A 39 2.89 5.88 -21.02
N THR A 40 3.07 6.00 -19.71
CA THR A 40 4.37 6.20 -19.05
C THR A 40 4.90 4.97 -18.33
N ARG A 41 4.07 3.94 -18.08
CA ARG A 41 4.39 2.81 -17.18
C ARG A 41 4.69 3.23 -15.74
N THR A 42 4.31 4.45 -15.36
CA THR A 42 4.37 4.91 -13.97
C THR A 42 3.44 4.06 -13.12
N ILE A 43 3.96 3.55 -11.99
CA ILE A 43 3.10 3.05 -10.91
C ILE A 43 2.55 4.28 -10.20
N CYS A 44 1.28 4.60 -10.44
CA CYS A 44 0.64 5.79 -9.89
C CYS A 44 0.36 5.64 -8.39
N SER A 45 -0.04 4.43 -7.98
CA SER A 45 -0.35 4.07 -6.60
C SER A 45 -0.28 2.57 -6.42
N GLY A 46 0.13 2.11 -5.24
CA GLY A 46 0.13 0.70 -4.85
C GLY A 46 -0.16 0.54 -3.37
N VAL A 47 -1.10 -0.33 -3.02
CA VAL A 47 -1.49 -0.62 -1.63
C VAL A 47 -1.38 -2.11 -1.36
N LEU A 48 -0.62 -2.47 -0.34
CA LEU A 48 -0.50 -3.82 0.17
C LEU A 48 -1.57 -4.11 1.22
N ARG A 49 -2.09 -5.33 1.17
CA ARG A 49 -3.07 -5.84 2.12
C ARG A 49 -2.91 -7.35 2.34
N PRO A 50 -3.51 -7.93 3.38
CA PRO A 50 -3.62 -9.38 3.49
C PRO A 50 -4.47 -9.94 2.33
N VAL A 51 -4.06 -11.09 1.78
CA VAL A 51 -4.88 -11.81 0.78
C VAL A 51 -6.26 -12.12 1.36
N GLY A 52 -7.31 -11.82 0.59
CA GLY A 52 -8.70 -12.07 0.99
C GLY A 52 -9.30 -11.01 1.92
N ALA A 53 -8.55 -9.96 2.27
CA ALA A 53 -9.15 -8.78 2.88
C ALA A 53 -10.18 -8.16 1.94
N LYS A 54 -11.31 -7.70 2.50
CA LYS A 54 -12.34 -6.98 1.73
C LYS A 54 -11.69 -5.74 1.08
N ALA A 55 -12.17 -5.40 -0.11
CA ALA A 55 -11.67 -4.36 -1.02
C ALA A 55 -10.84 -3.24 -0.37
N VAL A 56 -9.63 -3.01 -0.90
CA VAL A 56 -9.07 -1.65 -0.92
C VAL A 56 -10.16 -0.81 -1.56
N ASP A 57 -10.61 0.23 -0.87
CA ASP A 57 -11.50 1.16 -1.53
C ASP A 57 -10.71 1.72 -2.70
N ALA A 58 -11.11 1.41 -3.93
CA ALA A 58 -10.40 1.89 -5.10
C ALA A 58 -10.39 3.43 -5.13
N ALA A 59 -11.29 4.08 -4.37
CA ALA A 59 -11.23 5.51 -4.07
C ALA A 59 -9.92 5.92 -3.38
N LEU A 60 -9.37 5.12 -2.45
CA LEU A 60 -8.05 5.38 -1.86
C LEU A 60 -6.93 5.30 -2.90
N ILE A 61 -7.04 4.36 -3.85
CA ILE A 61 -6.08 4.26 -4.95
C ILE A 61 -6.15 5.50 -5.84
N LEU A 62 -7.36 5.99 -6.15
CA LEU A 62 -7.58 7.26 -6.87
C LEU A 62 -7.02 8.45 -6.08
N ALA A 63 -7.24 8.49 -4.78
CA ALA A 63 -6.76 9.57 -3.93
C ALA A 63 -5.22 9.60 -3.88
N ARG A 64 -4.57 8.44 -3.70
CA ARG A 64 -3.09 8.34 -3.67
C ARG A 64 -2.41 8.63 -5.01
N MET A 65 -3.09 8.45 -6.15
CA MET A 65 -2.52 8.80 -7.47
C MET A 65 -2.65 10.29 -7.81
N THR A 66 -3.62 10.98 -7.21
CA THR A 66 -3.94 12.38 -7.47
C THR A 66 -3.31 13.35 -6.47
N VAL A 67 -2.74 12.83 -5.38
CA VAL A 67 -2.01 13.60 -4.36
C VAL A 67 -0.49 13.37 -4.50
N PRO A 68 0.33 14.44 -4.52
CA PRO A 68 1.79 14.31 -4.48
C PRO A 68 2.25 13.50 -3.26
N GLU A 69 3.14 12.52 -3.48
CA GLU A 69 3.75 11.76 -2.39
C GLU A 69 4.78 12.66 -1.68
N PRO A 70 4.59 13.00 -0.39
CA PRO A 70 5.58 13.76 0.34
C PRO A 70 6.86 12.94 0.54
N MET A 71 8.00 13.62 0.63
CA MET A 71 9.23 12.99 1.14
C MET A 71 8.99 12.47 2.56
N ARG A 72 9.29 11.19 2.79
CA ARG A 72 9.15 10.57 4.12
C ARG A 72 10.46 10.68 4.92
N PRO A 73 10.41 10.71 6.26
CA PRO A 73 11.60 10.65 7.09
C PRO A 73 12.44 9.40 6.78
N GLY A 74 13.75 9.57 6.64
CA GLY A 74 14.69 8.47 6.32
C GLY A 74 14.95 8.28 4.82
N TRP A 75 14.15 8.87 3.94
CA TRP A 75 14.43 8.86 2.50
C TRP A 75 15.59 9.79 2.14
N ASP A 76 16.47 9.31 1.27
CA ASP A 76 17.55 10.12 0.72
C ASP A 76 16.98 11.27 -0.12
N GLN A 77 17.57 12.46 -0.03
CA GLN A 77 17.15 13.63 -0.81
C GLN A 77 17.25 13.41 -2.33
N ALA A 78 18.02 12.43 -2.79
CA ALA A 78 18.04 11.99 -4.18
C ALA A 78 16.68 11.46 -4.67
N LEU A 79 15.78 11.07 -3.77
CA LEU A 79 14.41 10.64 -4.08
C LEU A 79 13.44 11.80 -4.29
N ALA A 80 13.83 13.05 -4.02
CA ALA A 80 12.97 14.22 -4.18
C ALA A 80 12.69 14.52 -5.67
N VAL A 81 11.52 15.08 -5.98
CA VAL A 81 11.17 15.51 -7.34
C VAL A 81 12.20 16.49 -7.90
N SER A 82 12.74 17.36 -7.04
CA SER A 82 13.79 18.33 -7.38
C SER A 82 15.10 17.69 -7.85
N ALA A 83 15.39 16.46 -7.45
CA ALA A 83 16.56 15.68 -7.85
C ALA A 83 16.27 14.77 -9.07
N SER A 84 15.04 14.80 -9.60
CA SER A 84 14.59 13.91 -10.67
C SER A 84 14.53 14.59 -12.04
N ARG A 85 14.19 13.80 -13.08
CA ARG A 85 13.96 14.29 -14.45
C ARG A 85 12.56 14.86 -14.67
N ILE A 86 11.70 14.79 -13.66
CA ILE A 86 10.35 15.36 -13.70
C ILE A 86 10.48 16.90 -13.81
N PRO A 87 9.58 17.61 -14.53
CA PRO A 87 9.63 19.08 -14.69
C PRO A 87 9.33 19.89 -13.41
N HIS A 88 10.15 19.72 -12.36
CA HIS A 88 9.93 20.20 -10.99
C HIS A 88 9.50 21.67 -10.92
N GLN A 89 10.26 22.60 -11.50
CA GLN A 89 9.96 24.04 -11.42
C GLN A 89 8.59 24.39 -12.01
N ARG A 90 8.23 23.78 -13.14
CA ARG A 90 6.93 23.99 -13.79
C ARG A 90 5.81 23.40 -12.93
N MET A 91 6.03 22.21 -12.35
CA MET A 91 5.05 21.58 -11.49
C MET A 91 4.82 22.35 -10.20
N VAL A 92 5.88 22.84 -9.53
CA VAL A 92 5.77 23.68 -8.32
C VAL A 92 4.98 24.97 -8.60
N SER A 93 5.14 25.56 -9.78
CA SER A 93 4.36 26.76 -10.17
C SER A 93 2.87 26.49 -10.34
N LEU A 94 2.47 25.23 -10.55
CA LEU A 94 1.09 24.79 -10.76
C LEU A 94 0.49 24.15 -9.50
N ASP A 95 1.33 23.49 -8.69
CA ASP A 95 1.00 22.85 -7.43
C ASP A 95 2.19 22.97 -6.46
N ALA A 96 2.09 23.87 -5.49
CA ALA A 96 3.16 24.16 -4.54
C ALA A 96 3.58 22.94 -3.69
N ARG A 97 2.69 21.95 -3.51
CA ARG A 97 2.97 20.73 -2.73
C ARG A 97 4.09 19.90 -3.35
N MET A 98 4.28 20.02 -4.66
CA MET A 98 5.36 19.33 -5.39
C MET A 98 6.76 19.73 -4.91
N ALA A 99 6.90 20.85 -4.18
CA ALA A 99 8.19 21.32 -3.67
C ALA A 99 8.80 20.38 -2.62
N LEU A 100 7.97 19.64 -1.89
CA LEU A 100 8.38 18.69 -0.84
C LEU A 100 8.09 17.24 -1.25
N ALA A 101 7.74 17.02 -2.52
CA ALA A 101 7.33 15.71 -3.00
C ALA A 101 8.52 14.83 -3.38
N ALA A 102 8.33 13.52 -3.25
CA ALA A 102 9.20 12.50 -3.81
C ALA A 102 8.92 12.28 -5.29
N ALA A 103 9.90 11.74 -6.03
CA ALA A 103 9.95 11.63 -7.49
C ALA A 103 8.98 10.61 -8.12
N LYS A 104 7.77 10.48 -7.55
CA LYS A 104 6.62 9.77 -8.09
C LYS A 104 5.70 10.78 -8.81
N PRO A 105 5.49 10.64 -10.13
CA PRO A 105 4.57 11.52 -10.86
C PRO A 105 3.13 11.49 -10.31
N VAL A 106 2.49 12.66 -10.25
CA VAL A 106 1.05 12.78 -10.01
C VAL A 106 0.31 12.64 -11.34
N ILE A 107 -0.59 11.66 -11.42
CA ILE A 107 -1.32 11.32 -12.64
C ILE A 107 -2.80 11.21 -12.30
N ILE A 108 -3.60 12.12 -12.86
CA ILE A 108 -5.06 12.03 -12.82
C ILE A 108 -5.54 11.29 -14.07
N PRO A 109 -6.29 10.19 -13.91
CA PRO A 109 -6.76 9.43 -15.05
C PRO A 109 -7.98 10.09 -15.72
N ASP A 110 -8.08 10.02 -17.05
CA ASP A 110 -9.35 10.23 -17.75
C ASP A 110 -10.20 8.98 -17.66
N THR A 111 -9.57 7.82 -17.87
CA THR A 111 -10.21 6.51 -17.87
C THR A 111 -9.42 5.53 -17.02
N VAL A 112 -10.13 4.85 -16.12
CA VAL A 112 -9.60 3.75 -15.33
C VAL A 112 -10.21 2.45 -15.84
N VAL A 113 -9.35 1.55 -16.29
CA VAL A 113 -9.74 0.19 -16.67
C VAL A 113 -9.51 -0.72 -15.48
N ILE A 114 -10.55 -1.44 -15.08
CA ILE A 114 -10.47 -2.37 -13.96
C ILE A 114 -10.76 -3.79 -14.41
N ASP A 115 -10.04 -4.75 -13.83
CA ASP A 115 -10.42 -6.15 -13.99
C ASP A 115 -11.75 -6.45 -13.24
N HIS A 116 -12.54 -7.39 -13.76
CA HIS A 116 -13.84 -7.85 -13.24
C HIS A 116 -13.77 -8.49 -11.84
N GLY A 117 -12.67 -8.34 -11.11
CA GLY A 117 -12.65 -8.62 -9.69
C GLY A 117 -13.74 -7.82 -9.00
N LYS A 118 -14.73 -8.51 -8.41
CA LYS A 118 -15.88 -7.94 -7.65
C LYS A 118 -15.49 -6.90 -6.58
N VAL A 119 -14.20 -6.82 -6.29
CA VAL A 119 -13.54 -5.99 -5.30
C VAL A 119 -13.46 -4.51 -5.72
N PHE A 120 -13.44 -4.20 -7.02
CA PHE A 120 -13.12 -2.85 -7.50
C PHE A 120 -14.31 -1.97 -7.93
N LEU A 121 -15.51 -2.53 -8.02
CA LEU A 121 -16.73 -1.79 -8.38
C LEU A 121 -17.55 -1.42 -7.12
N SER A 122 -16.91 -0.89 -6.09
CA SER A 122 -17.63 -0.38 -4.93
C SER A 122 -18.40 0.89 -5.32
N GLU A 123 -19.56 1.12 -4.68
CA GLU A 123 -20.32 2.37 -4.85
C GLU A 123 -19.47 3.61 -4.49
N VAL A 124 -18.56 3.46 -3.52
CA VAL A 124 -17.63 4.52 -3.09
C VAL A 124 -16.63 4.85 -4.21
N PHE A 125 -16.03 3.85 -4.85
CA PHE A 125 -15.12 4.07 -5.97
C PHE A 125 -15.82 4.74 -7.16
N LEU A 126 -17.00 4.27 -7.54
CA LEU A 126 -17.74 4.87 -8.66
C LEU A 126 -18.11 6.32 -8.39
N ARG A 127 -18.47 6.66 -7.14
CA ARG A 127 -18.72 8.05 -6.73
C ARG A 127 -17.46 8.91 -6.75
N ALA A 128 -16.35 8.39 -6.23
CA ALA A 128 -15.06 9.07 -6.25
C ALA A 128 -14.61 9.35 -7.69
N ALA A 129 -14.72 8.36 -8.58
CA ALA A 129 -14.43 8.50 -10.00
C ALA A 129 -15.34 9.55 -10.66
N ASP A 130 -16.65 9.49 -10.44
CA ASP A 130 -17.62 10.46 -10.97
C ASP A 130 -17.33 11.90 -10.50
N THR A 131 -17.00 12.07 -9.21
CA THR A 131 -16.65 13.36 -8.61
C THR A 131 -15.40 13.97 -9.26
N LEU A 132 -14.44 13.13 -9.62
CA LEU A 132 -13.20 13.53 -10.28
C LEU A 132 -13.32 13.60 -11.81
N GLY A 133 -14.50 13.30 -12.38
CA GLY A 133 -14.72 13.25 -13.83
C GLY A 133 -14.02 12.08 -14.53
N ILE A 134 -13.69 11.03 -13.79
CA ILE A 134 -12.96 9.84 -14.26
C ILE A 134 -13.96 8.82 -14.80
N SER A 135 -13.75 8.39 -16.04
CA SER A 135 -14.52 7.29 -16.64
C SER A 135 -14.02 5.95 -16.13
N VAL A 136 -14.94 5.08 -15.70
CA VAL A 136 -14.62 3.72 -15.25
C VAL A 136 -15.05 2.72 -16.30
N GLN A 137 -14.13 1.86 -16.75
CA GLN A 137 -14.39 0.84 -17.75
C GLN A 137 -13.99 -0.54 -17.22
N PRO A 138 -14.87 -1.55 -17.27
CA PRO A 138 -14.43 -2.93 -17.07
C PRO A 138 -13.52 -3.34 -18.22
N ALA A 139 -12.46 -4.09 -17.93
CA ALA A 139 -11.58 -4.65 -18.95
C ALA A 139 -12.39 -5.56 -19.88
N HIS A 140 -12.24 -5.41 -21.19
CA HIS A 140 -12.96 -6.25 -22.15
C HIS A 140 -12.62 -7.74 -21.92
N GLU A 141 -13.66 -8.57 -21.79
CA GLU A 141 -13.49 -10.02 -21.72
C GLU A 141 -12.72 -10.51 -22.97
N LEU A 142 -11.71 -11.36 -22.76
CA LEU A 142 -10.98 -12.06 -23.83
C LEU A 142 -10.14 -11.16 -24.76
N THR A 143 -9.66 -10.01 -24.27
CA THR A 143 -8.71 -9.15 -25.02
C THR A 143 -7.33 -9.14 -24.33
N PRO A 144 -6.41 -10.07 -24.66
CA PRO A 144 -5.12 -10.23 -23.97
C PRO A 144 -4.24 -8.98 -24.01
N THR A 145 -4.42 -8.13 -25.02
CA THR A 145 -3.66 -6.89 -25.21
C THR A 145 -3.96 -5.83 -24.14
N ASP A 146 -5.17 -5.83 -23.59
CA ASP A 146 -5.58 -4.81 -22.63
C ASP A 146 -4.88 -5.05 -21.28
N LYS A 147 -4.59 -6.30 -20.89
CA LYS A 147 -3.93 -6.59 -19.60
C LYS A 147 -2.43 -6.79 -19.66
N ALA A 148 -1.86 -6.98 -20.85
CA ALA A 148 -0.45 -7.34 -21.02
C ALA A 148 0.55 -6.38 -20.32
N ILE A 149 0.20 -5.10 -20.16
CA ILE A 149 1.05 -4.10 -19.50
C ILE A 149 1.04 -4.28 -17.98
N ILE A 150 -0.14 -4.39 -17.37
CA ILE A 150 -0.25 -4.52 -15.91
C ILE A 150 0.25 -5.90 -15.44
N GLU A 151 -0.05 -6.97 -16.18
CA GLU A 151 0.48 -8.31 -15.92
C GLU A 151 2.01 -8.36 -15.97
N ARG A 152 2.62 -7.72 -17.00
CA ARG A 152 4.07 -7.58 -17.09
C ARG A 152 4.64 -6.74 -15.96
N THR A 153 3.90 -5.73 -15.52
CA THR A 153 4.29 -4.87 -14.39
C THR A 153 4.34 -5.70 -13.10
N PHE A 154 3.31 -6.48 -12.79
CA PHE A 154 3.36 -7.42 -11.67
C PHE A 154 4.49 -8.44 -11.78
N GLY A 155 4.73 -8.99 -12.98
CA GLY A 155 5.88 -9.86 -13.22
C GLY A 155 7.21 -9.18 -12.92
N SER A 156 7.34 -7.90 -13.27
CA SER A 156 8.54 -7.10 -13.01
C SER A 156 8.69 -6.75 -11.54
N ILE A 157 7.61 -6.39 -10.85
CA ILE A 157 7.60 -6.20 -9.38
C ILE A 157 8.07 -7.48 -8.69
N ASN A 158 7.58 -8.64 -9.15
CA ASN A 158 7.99 -9.91 -8.57
C ASN A 158 9.51 -10.16 -8.71
N THR A 159 10.07 -9.89 -9.89
CA THR A 159 11.50 -10.12 -10.16
C THR A 159 12.42 -9.04 -9.58
N LEU A 160 12.00 -7.78 -9.57
CA LEU A 160 12.85 -6.64 -9.24
C LEU A 160 12.66 -6.13 -7.80
N PHE A 161 11.56 -6.49 -7.15
CA PHE A 161 11.26 -6.15 -5.75
C PHE A 161 11.12 -7.42 -4.91
N CYS A 162 10.09 -8.23 -5.15
CA CYS A 162 9.73 -9.34 -4.26
C CYS A 162 10.88 -10.33 -4.06
N GLN A 163 11.63 -10.66 -5.12
CA GLN A 163 12.79 -11.56 -5.05
C GLN A 163 13.91 -11.11 -4.09
N HIS A 164 13.98 -9.81 -3.81
CA HIS A 164 15.00 -9.20 -2.95
C HIS A 164 14.48 -8.91 -1.54
N VAL A 165 13.20 -9.17 -1.27
CA VAL A 165 12.58 -8.95 0.03
C VAL A 165 12.62 -10.24 0.85
N SER A 166 13.05 -10.12 2.12
CA SER A 166 12.95 -11.20 3.10
C SER A 166 11.50 -11.65 3.28
N GLY A 167 11.25 -12.95 3.11
CA GLY A 167 9.88 -13.51 3.04
C GLY A 167 9.44 -13.92 1.64
N TYR A 168 10.29 -13.74 0.61
CA TYR A 168 10.03 -14.22 -0.74
C TYR A 168 9.78 -15.73 -0.80
N THR A 169 8.67 -16.15 -1.42
CA THR A 169 8.26 -17.56 -1.52
C THR A 169 8.68 -18.26 -2.81
N GLY A 170 9.17 -17.51 -3.80
CA GLY A 170 9.35 -18.04 -5.16
C GLY A 170 8.04 -18.25 -5.90
N ARG A 171 8.15 -18.47 -7.21
CA ARG A 171 7.03 -18.72 -8.14
C ARG A 171 6.54 -20.18 -8.13
N ASP A 172 7.30 -21.07 -7.48
CA ASP A 172 7.18 -22.53 -7.63
C ASP A 172 6.89 -23.19 -6.27
N VAL A 173 5.75 -23.86 -6.16
CA VAL A 173 5.21 -24.44 -4.92
C VAL A 173 6.13 -25.53 -4.36
N THR A 174 6.96 -26.14 -5.22
CA THR A 174 7.92 -27.19 -4.89
C THR A 174 9.21 -26.68 -4.23
N ARG A 175 9.51 -25.37 -4.37
CA ARG A 175 10.62 -24.69 -3.71
C ARG A 175 10.22 -23.95 -2.44
N ARG A 176 9.02 -24.21 -1.89
CA ARG A 176 8.70 -23.87 -0.50
C ARG A 176 9.64 -24.64 0.42
N GLY A 177 10.84 -24.10 0.63
CA GLY A 177 11.66 -24.49 1.76
C GLY A 177 10.82 -24.34 3.02
N ALA A 178 10.97 -25.26 3.97
CA ALA A 178 10.27 -25.21 5.25
C ALA A 178 10.56 -23.90 6.03
N ASP A 179 11.52 -23.09 5.59
CA ASP A 179 12.02 -21.87 6.24
C ASP A 179 11.41 -20.54 5.73
N VAL A 180 10.51 -20.51 4.73
CA VAL A 180 10.02 -19.21 4.22
C VAL A 180 9.20 -18.45 5.26
N ALA A 181 8.45 -19.17 6.09
CA ALA A 181 7.79 -18.58 7.25
C ALA A 181 8.81 -18.07 8.29
N ASP A 182 9.97 -18.71 8.40
CA ASP A 182 11.05 -18.31 9.31
C ASP A 182 11.86 -17.09 8.77
N ARG A 183 11.69 -16.74 7.48
CA ARG A 183 12.30 -15.57 6.82
C ARG A 183 11.36 -14.38 6.66
N ALA A 184 10.06 -14.55 6.95
CA ALA A 184 9.09 -13.45 6.94
C ALA A 184 9.32 -12.56 8.17
N VAL A 185 10.06 -11.47 7.97
CA VAL A 185 10.48 -10.55 9.04
C VAL A 185 9.76 -9.21 9.00
N TRP A 186 9.26 -8.80 7.83
CA TRP A 186 8.64 -7.48 7.66
C TRP A 186 7.19 -7.49 8.09
N SER A 187 6.78 -6.46 8.84
CA SER A 187 5.36 -6.14 8.97
C SER A 187 4.78 -5.72 7.62
N LEU A 188 3.46 -5.83 7.44
CA LEU A 188 2.81 -5.39 6.22
C LEU A 188 3.01 -3.88 5.96
N ALA A 189 3.03 -3.07 7.02
CA ALA A 189 3.30 -1.63 6.95
C ALA A 189 4.74 -1.35 6.50
N ASP A 190 5.74 -2.02 7.08
CA ASP A 190 7.14 -1.85 6.66
C ASP A 190 7.34 -2.32 5.22
N LEU A 191 6.66 -3.40 4.82
CA LEU A 191 6.69 -3.87 3.44
C LEU A 191 6.07 -2.83 2.47
N GLN A 192 5.04 -2.09 2.90
CA GLN A 192 4.46 -0.99 2.13
C GLN A 192 5.44 0.18 2.00
N GLU A 193 6.12 0.55 3.08
CA GLU A 193 7.18 1.59 3.07
C GLU A 193 8.30 1.22 2.09
N LEU A 194 8.81 -0.02 2.19
CA LEU A 194 9.84 -0.54 1.28
C LEU A 194 9.37 -0.56 -0.18
N PHE A 195 8.10 -0.91 -0.40
CA PHE A 195 7.52 -0.90 -1.74
C PHE A 195 7.44 0.53 -2.31
N ASP A 196 6.95 1.49 -1.52
CA ASP A 196 6.83 2.89 -1.94
C ASP A 196 8.21 3.49 -2.25
N GLU A 197 9.21 3.25 -1.40
CA GLU A 197 10.60 3.67 -1.65
C GLU A 197 11.17 3.01 -2.92
N TRP A 198 10.97 1.69 -3.08
CA TRP A 198 11.42 0.97 -4.28
C TRP A 198 10.78 1.50 -5.56
N VAL A 199 9.50 1.90 -5.51
CA VAL A 199 8.84 2.54 -6.66
C VAL A 199 9.61 3.80 -7.05
N ILE A 200 9.93 4.68 -6.11
CA ILE A 200 10.58 5.96 -6.40
C ILE A 200 12.04 5.77 -6.81
N ALA A 201 12.81 5.02 -6.00
CA ALA A 201 14.24 4.82 -6.18
C ALA A 201 14.57 3.91 -7.37
N GLY A 202 13.78 2.86 -7.54
CA GLY A 202 14.07 1.76 -8.46
C GLY A 202 13.18 1.72 -9.70
N TRP A 203 11.86 1.89 -9.57
CA TRP A 203 10.96 1.76 -10.72
C TRP A 203 10.95 2.99 -11.61
N GLN A 204 10.73 4.18 -11.03
CA GLN A 204 10.48 5.40 -11.82
C GLN A 204 11.68 5.85 -12.66
N THR A 205 12.90 5.55 -12.22
CA THR A 205 14.16 5.95 -12.86
C THR A 205 14.76 4.85 -13.75
N ARG A 206 14.23 3.62 -13.69
CA ARG A 206 14.78 2.47 -14.43
C ARG A 206 14.36 2.50 -15.90
N PRO A 207 15.30 2.32 -16.86
CA PRO A 207 14.96 2.16 -18.27
C PRO A 207 14.00 0.99 -18.51
N ASN A 208 12.89 1.27 -19.19
CA ASN A 208 11.84 0.31 -19.49
C ASN A 208 11.84 -0.04 -20.99
N GLN A 209 11.99 -1.32 -21.32
CA GLN A 209 12.02 -1.80 -22.71
C GLN A 209 10.69 -1.64 -23.46
N GLY A 210 9.61 -1.28 -22.78
CA GLY A 210 8.33 -0.90 -23.39
C GLY A 210 8.22 0.58 -23.73
N LEU A 211 9.18 1.41 -23.30
CA LEU A 211 9.22 2.85 -23.52
C LEU A 211 10.42 3.22 -24.39
N ARG A 212 10.32 4.30 -25.16
CA ARG A 212 11.40 4.82 -26.00
C ARG A 212 11.63 6.28 -25.75
N HIS A 213 12.91 6.67 -25.78
CA HIS A 213 13.27 8.07 -25.64
C HIS A 213 12.82 8.85 -26.90
N PRO A 214 12.10 9.98 -26.75
CA PRO A 214 11.53 10.71 -27.90
C PRO A 214 12.58 11.16 -28.94
N PHE A 215 13.78 11.51 -28.47
CA PHE A 215 14.86 12.00 -29.33
C PHE A 215 15.85 10.91 -29.73
N ASN A 216 15.82 9.74 -29.07
CA ASN A 216 16.72 8.61 -29.33
C ASN A 216 15.90 7.31 -29.30
N PRO A 217 15.17 6.96 -30.37
CA PRO A 217 14.25 5.82 -30.39
C PRO A 217 14.90 4.44 -30.16
N ASP A 218 16.23 4.34 -30.24
CA ASP A 218 16.96 3.11 -29.93
C ASP A 218 17.25 2.94 -28.43
N GLN A 219 17.04 3.99 -27.63
CA GLN A 219 17.26 3.97 -26.20
C GLN A 219 15.94 3.78 -25.43
N ALA A 220 15.97 2.85 -24.46
CA ALA A 220 14.87 2.70 -23.52
C ALA A 220 14.76 3.93 -22.62
N ALA A 221 13.54 4.46 -22.48
CA ALA A 221 13.23 5.54 -21.55
C ALA A 221 12.80 4.96 -20.19
N SER A 222 13.07 5.68 -19.10
CA SER A 222 12.44 5.39 -17.82
C SER A 222 11.00 5.92 -17.75
N PRO A 223 10.16 5.45 -16.81
CA PRO A 223 8.85 6.05 -16.58
C PRO A 223 8.89 7.56 -16.35
N ASN A 224 9.85 8.06 -15.57
CA ASN A 224 10.03 9.51 -15.37
C ASN A 224 10.45 10.25 -16.66
N ASP A 225 11.25 9.64 -17.52
CA ASP A 225 11.59 10.22 -18.83
C ASP A 225 10.36 10.32 -19.74
N ALA A 226 9.57 9.24 -19.80
CA ALA A 226 8.33 9.21 -20.59
C ALA A 226 7.31 10.23 -20.05
N TYR A 227 7.15 10.31 -18.73
CA TYR A 227 6.30 11.31 -18.09
C TYR A 227 6.75 12.72 -18.44
N ALA A 228 8.04 13.05 -18.25
CA ALA A 228 8.57 14.39 -18.57
C ALA A 228 8.37 14.76 -20.04
N ALA A 229 8.61 13.82 -20.96
CA ALA A 229 8.42 14.02 -22.38
C ALA A 229 6.95 14.25 -22.76
N LEU A 230 6.05 13.41 -22.25
CA LEU A 230 4.63 13.51 -22.58
C LEU A 230 3.98 14.73 -21.91
N VAL A 231 4.39 15.11 -20.70
CA VAL A 231 3.97 16.38 -20.07
C VAL A 231 4.47 17.58 -20.88
N ALA A 232 5.69 17.53 -21.42
CA ALA A 232 6.19 18.59 -22.29
C ALA A 232 5.38 18.71 -23.59
N ALA A 233 4.89 17.58 -24.14
CA ALA A 233 4.13 17.53 -25.38
C ALA A 233 2.63 17.84 -25.21
N ALA A 234 1.99 17.27 -24.19
CA ALA A 234 0.54 17.30 -23.98
C ALA A 234 0.11 18.28 -22.86
N GLY A 235 1.05 18.82 -22.10
CA GLY A 235 0.78 19.65 -20.92
C GLY A 235 0.65 18.84 -19.63
N TYR A 236 0.66 19.54 -18.50
CA TYR A 236 0.37 18.97 -17.18
C TYR A 236 -1.04 19.36 -16.77
N VAL A 237 -1.86 18.37 -16.38
CA VAL A 237 -3.16 18.61 -15.76
C VAL A 237 -2.95 18.61 -14.26
N ALA A 238 -2.94 19.80 -13.66
CA ALA A 238 -2.98 19.94 -12.21
C ALA A 238 -4.43 19.82 -11.77
N VAL A 239 -4.82 18.71 -11.13
CA VAL A 239 -5.99 18.71 -10.26
C VAL A 239 -5.49 19.09 -8.89
N ALA A 240 -5.84 20.31 -8.46
CA ALA A 240 -5.54 20.79 -7.13
C ALA A 240 -6.51 20.17 -6.12
N LEU A 241 -6.50 18.84 -5.96
CA LEU A 241 -7.21 18.23 -4.84
C LEU A 241 -6.59 18.76 -3.57
N THR A 242 -7.33 19.58 -2.85
CA THR A 242 -6.99 20.03 -1.51
C THR A 242 -7.05 18.84 -0.54
N GLY A 243 -6.54 19.02 0.68
CA GLY A 243 -6.74 18.02 1.73
C GLY A 243 -8.23 17.74 1.99
N GLU A 244 -9.11 18.72 1.76
CA GLU A 244 -10.56 18.53 1.86
C GLU A 244 -11.09 17.62 0.74
N ASP A 245 -10.62 17.79 -0.50
CA ASP A 245 -11.03 16.94 -1.62
C ASP A 245 -10.57 15.49 -1.43
N TYR A 246 -9.41 15.27 -0.80
CA TYR A 246 -8.99 13.93 -0.40
C TYR A 246 -9.98 13.28 0.56
N ILE A 247 -10.44 14.04 1.57
CA ILE A 247 -11.42 13.55 2.55
C ILE A 247 -12.73 13.16 1.85
N GLU A 248 -13.20 13.95 0.89
CA GLU A 248 -14.43 13.65 0.10
C GLU A 248 -14.38 12.30 -0.61
N LEU A 249 -13.19 11.84 -1.02
CA LEU A 249 -13.01 10.57 -1.70
C LEU A 249 -13.02 9.36 -0.74
N LEU A 250 -12.81 9.59 0.56
CA LEU A 250 -12.82 8.52 1.56
C LEU A 250 -14.23 7.97 1.81
N PRO A 251 -14.35 6.73 2.31
CA PRO A 251 -15.62 6.18 2.76
C PRO A 251 -16.35 7.12 3.73
N ALA A 252 -17.64 7.34 3.45
CA ALA A 252 -18.50 8.20 4.25
C ALA A 252 -19.54 7.40 5.05
N ASP A 253 -19.61 7.68 6.35
CA ASP A 253 -20.55 7.13 7.31
C ASP A 253 -21.40 8.26 7.92
N TRP A 254 -22.69 8.00 8.13
CA TRP A 254 -23.60 8.98 8.74
C TRP A 254 -23.84 8.67 10.21
N ARG A 255 -23.26 9.48 11.11
CA ARG A 255 -23.20 9.22 12.56
C ARG A 255 -23.77 10.38 13.38
N THR A 256 -24.21 10.09 14.60
CA THR A 256 -24.59 11.12 15.58
C THR A 256 -23.38 11.49 16.42
N ILE A 257 -23.20 12.78 16.71
CA ILE A 257 -22.21 13.25 17.68
C ILE A 257 -22.86 13.16 19.07
N THR A 258 -22.27 12.38 19.98
CA THR A 258 -22.70 12.27 21.39
C THR A 258 -21.76 13.07 22.30
N ASP A 259 -22.07 13.15 23.59
CA ASP A 259 -21.19 13.78 24.60
C ASP A 259 -19.81 13.11 24.70
N THR A 260 -19.74 11.82 24.34
CA THR A 260 -18.50 11.05 24.32
C THR A 260 -17.76 11.13 22.98
N GLY A 261 -18.38 11.69 21.94
CA GLY A 261 -17.81 11.85 20.60
C GLY A 261 -18.58 11.09 19.51
N VAL A 262 -17.88 10.60 18.51
CA VAL A 262 -18.45 9.80 17.40
C VAL A 262 -17.96 8.37 17.53
N GLN A 263 -18.86 7.39 17.45
CA GLN A 263 -18.49 5.97 17.50
C GLN A 263 -18.65 5.29 16.13
N ILE A 264 -17.57 4.66 15.67
CA ILE A 264 -17.51 3.86 14.44
C ILE A 264 -16.82 2.54 14.74
N ASP A 265 -17.46 1.41 14.43
CA ASP A 265 -16.89 0.06 14.58
C ASP A 265 -16.18 -0.18 15.94
N TYR A 266 -16.83 0.23 17.03
CA TYR A 266 -16.37 0.12 18.42
C TYR A 266 -15.17 1.01 18.78
N ARG A 267 -14.84 2.00 17.94
CA ARG A 267 -13.86 3.04 18.22
C ARG A 267 -14.57 4.36 18.46
N THR A 268 -14.17 5.07 19.50
CA THR A 268 -14.71 6.37 19.89
C THR A 268 -13.71 7.46 19.54
N TYR A 269 -14.17 8.43 18.75
CA TYR A 269 -13.39 9.55 18.27
C TYR A 269 -13.90 10.82 18.95
N ASN A 270 -12.99 11.59 19.55
CA ASN A 270 -13.38 12.80 20.27
C ASN A 270 -12.31 13.88 20.16
N SER A 271 -12.75 15.13 20.11
CA SER A 271 -11.92 16.34 20.14
C SER A 271 -12.63 17.44 20.92
N SER A 272 -11.87 18.42 21.42
CA SER A 272 -12.46 19.61 22.06
C SER A 272 -13.43 20.36 21.13
N GLU A 273 -13.14 20.37 19.83
CA GLU A 273 -13.92 21.05 18.79
C GLU A 273 -15.30 20.42 18.53
N LEU A 274 -15.44 19.11 18.78
CA LEU A 274 -16.71 18.39 18.62
C LEU A 274 -17.71 18.67 19.75
N ARG A 275 -17.24 19.03 20.95
CA ARG A 275 -18.07 19.15 22.16
C ARG A 275 -19.29 20.07 22.00
N PRO A 276 -19.20 21.26 21.37
CA PRO A 276 -20.36 22.12 21.19
C PRO A 276 -21.47 21.49 20.34
N TRP A 277 -21.13 20.50 19.50
CA TRP A 277 -22.04 19.87 18.55
C TRP A 277 -22.66 18.57 19.08
N ALA A 278 -22.29 18.13 20.28
CA ALA A 278 -22.87 16.95 20.93
C ALA A 278 -24.39 17.06 21.05
N GLY A 279 -25.10 16.00 20.61
CA GLY A 279 -26.56 15.94 20.60
C GLY A 279 -27.26 16.83 19.57
N GLN A 280 -26.51 17.62 18.79
CA GLN A 280 -27.10 18.50 17.78
C GLN A 280 -27.29 17.81 16.44
N SER A 281 -28.32 18.24 15.70
CA SER A 281 -28.56 17.82 14.33
C SER A 281 -27.62 18.55 13.35
N SER A 282 -27.11 17.83 12.36
CA SER A 282 -26.35 18.38 11.22
C SER A 282 -27.19 19.30 10.33
N GLY A 283 -28.53 19.18 10.38
CA GLY A 283 -29.46 19.82 9.45
C GLY A 283 -29.76 19.00 8.19
N VAL A 284 -29.12 17.84 8.00
CA VAL A 284 -29.36 16.97 6.83
C VAL A 284 -30.55 16.04 7.10
N ALA A 285 -31.75 16.48 6.68
CA ALA A 285 -33.00 15.75 6.94
C ALA A 285 -33.04 14.35 6.30
N SER A 286 -32.48 14.19 5.09
CA SER A 286 -32.42 12.91 4.37
C SER A 286 -31.60 11.83 5.10
N LYS A 287 -30.80 12.23 6.10
CA LYS A 287 -29.95 11.36 6.91
C LYS A 287 -30.34 11.42 8.40
N ASN A 288 -31.58 11.81 8.70
CA ASN A 288 -32.12 11.93 10.06
C ASN A 288 -31.32 12.86 10.97
N GLY A 289 -30.75 13.94 10.41
CA GLY A 289 -29.94 14.90 11.16
C GLY A 289 -28.58 14.38 11.63
N ARG A 290 -28.15 13.20 11.13
CA ARG A 290 -26.81 12.66 11.38
C ARG A 290 -25.76 13.47 10.61
N TRP A 291 -24.55 13.47 11.12
CA TRP A 291 -23.38 14.13 10.56
C TRP A 291 -22.65 13.19 9.60
N GLU A 292 -22.14 13.76 8.52
CA GLU A 292 -21.28 13.06 7.58
C GLU A 292 -19.87 12.90 8.18
N VAL A 293 -19.35 11.68 8.13
CA VAL A 293 -18.08 11.31 8.75
C VAL A 293 -17.26 10.46 7.78
N HIS A 294 -16.08 10.94 7.44
CA HIS A 294 -15.12 10.25 6.58
C HIS A 294 -14.02 9.61 7.41
N TYR A 295 -13.49 8.48 6.94
CA TYR A 295 -12.38 7.77 7.60
C TYR A 295 -11.52 7.02 6.58
N ASP A 296 -10.22 6.89 6.85
CA ASP A 296 -9.34 6.04 6.05
C ASP A 296 -9.39 4.60 6.61
N PRO A 297 -9.80 3.58 5.84
CA PRO A 297 -9.79 2.18 6.29
C PRO A 297 -8.38 1.65 6.63
N TYR A 298 -7.32 2.29 6.16
CA TYR A 298 -5.92 1.89 6.37
C TYR A 298 -5.22 2.72 7.46
N ASP A 299 -5.81 3.86 7.84
CA ASP A 299 -5.43 4.62 9.02
C ASP A 299 -6.68 5.05 9.80
N VAL A 300 -7.15 4.17 10.68
CA VAL A 300 -8.31 4.47 11.53
C VAL A 300 -7.95 5.27 12.79
N SER A 301 -6.74 5.84 12.87
CA SER A 301 -6.29 6.65 14.01
C SER A 301 -7.06 7.96 14.16
N ARG A 302 -7.77 8.40 13.10
CA ARG A 302 -8.56 9.62 13.06
C ARG A 302 -9.76 9.49 12.12
N ILE A 303 -10.69 10.41 12.25
CA ILE A 303 -11.81 10.62 11.33
C ILE A 303 -11.95 12.09 10.99
N TRP A 304 -12.74 12.38 9.96
CA TRP A 304 -13.10 13.74 9.56
C TRP A 304 -14.60 13.90 9.60
N VAL A 305 -15.10 14.80 10.46
CA VAL A 305 -16.54 15.09 10.58
C VAL A 305 -16.85 16.38 9.82
N ARG A 306 -17.83 16.33 8.92
CA ARG A 306 -18.19 17.49 8.10
C ARG A 306 -18.69 18.64 8.98
N ASN A 307 -18.15 19.84 8.80
CA ASN A 307 -18.71 21.02 9.43
C ASN A 307 -19.92 21.57 8.64
N HIS A 308 -21.11 21.02 8.89
CA HIS A 308 -22.36 21.47 8.25
C HIS A 308 -22.83 22.88 8.68
N ARG A 309 -22.15 23.52 9.64
CA ARG A 309 -22.45 24.88 10.14
C ARG A 309 -21.46 25.92 9.65
N GLY A 310 -20.41 25.50 8.94
CA GLY A 310 -19.35 26.33 8.43
C GLY A 310 -18.77 25.75 7.16
N ARG A 311 -17.44 25.82 7.01
CA ARG A 311 -16.70 25.18 5.94
C ARG A 311 -15.70 24.18 6.53
N GLY A 312 -15.29 23.23 5.70
CA GLY A 312 -14.26 22.25 6.03
C GLY A 312 -14.70 21.13 6.97
N TRP A 313 -13.72 20.59 7.67
CA TRP A 313 -13.83 19.33 8.43
C TRP A 313 -13.27 19.49 9.84
N PHE A 314 -13.90 18.85 10.81
CA PHE A 314 -13.30 18.60 12.11
C PHE A 314 -12.41 17.35 12.00
N THR A 315 -11.11 17.48 12.24
CA THR A 315 -10.23 16.32 12.36
C THR A 315 -10.31 15.80 13.79
N VAL A 316 -10.72 14.55 13.95
CA VAL A 316 -11.06 14.00 15.25
C VAL A 316 -10.21 12.76 15.49
N PRO A 317 -9.25 12.79 16.42
CA PRO A 317 -8.42 11.65 16.71
C PRO A 317 -9.23 10.57 17.46
N TRP A 318 -8.76 9.34 17.33
CA TRP A 318 -9.22 8.24 18.14
C TRP A 318 -8.84 8.48 19.61
N THR A 319 -9.76 8.18 20.54
CA THR A 319 -9.57 8.48 21.97
C THR A 319 -8.34 7.78 22.58
N HIS A 320 -7.93 6.64 22.02
CA HIS A 320 -6.75 5.89 22.48
C HIS A 320 -5.50 6.06 21.58
N HIS A 321 -5.45 7.10 20.74
CA HIS A 321 -4.30 7.41 19.88
C HIS A 321 -2.98 7.59 20.66
N ASN A 322 -3.06 8.01 21.93
CA ASN A 322 -1.90 8.10 22.82
C ASN A 322 -1.27 6.74 23.17
N ILE A 323 -2.02 5.63 23.04
CA ILE A 323 -1.60 4.27 23.36
C ILE A 323 -1.13 3.53 22.11
N VAL A 324 -1.76 3.81 20.96
CA VAL A 324 -1.33 3.33 19.65
C VAL A 324 -0.99 4.54 18.79
N ARG A 325 0.31 4.85 18.74
CA ARG A 325 0.82 6.06 18.07
C ARG A 325 1.05 5.87 16.57
N GLN A 326 1.27 4.63 16.13
CA GLN A 326 1.42 4.31 14.72
C GLN A 326 0.05 4.19 14.02
N PRO A 327 -0.06 4.55 12.73
CA PRO A 327 -1.22 4.23 11.90
C PRO A 327 -1.50 2.72 11.88
N PHE A 328 -2.78 2.36 11.78
CA PHE A 328 -3.19 0.97 11.66
C PHE A 328 -4.51 0.87 10.90
N ALA A 329 -4.70 -0.26 10.22
CA ALA A 329 -5.88 -0.49 9.40
C ALA A 329 -7.07 -1.01 10.23
N ASP A 330 -8.27 -0.85 9.68
CA ASP A 330 -9.50 -1.33 10.30
C ASP A 330 -9.52 -2.86 10.48
N PHE A 331 -8.92 -3.61 9.55
CA PHE A 331 -8.82 -5.06 9.69
C PHE A 331 -7.94 -5.47 10.88
N THR A 332 -6.90 -4.69 11.20
CA THR A 332 -6.06 -4.87 12.38
C THR A 332 -6.87 -4.70 13.66
N TRP A 333 -7.70 -3.66 13.71
CA TRP A 333 -8.62 -3.43 14.82
C TRP A 333 -9.57 -4.61 15.01
N ARG A 334 -10.18 -5.09 13.92
CA ARG A 334 -11.09 -6.25 13.96
C ARG A 334 -10.36 -7.51 14.43
N ALA A 335 -9.09 -7.71 14.06
CA ALA A 335 -8.28 -8.80 14.56
C ALA A 335 -7.99 -8.68 16.06
N ALA A 336 -7.63 -7.49 16.54
CA ALA A 336 -7.45 -7.22 17.97
C ALA A 336 -8.72 -7.52 18.78
N ARG A 337 -9.89 -7.15 18.27
CA ARG A 337 -11.19 -7.47 18.89
C ARG A 337 -11.45 -8.97 18.95
N LYS A 338 -11.23 -9.70 17.85
CA LYS A 338 -11.34 -11.16 17.84
C LYS A 338 -10.42 -11.82 18.86
N LEU A 339 -9.20 -11.30 18.99
CA LEU A 339 -8.23 -11.79 19.97
C LEU A 339 -8.64 -11.46 21.41
N ALA A 340 -9.26 -10.31 21.66
CA ALA A 340 -9.86 -9.96 22.94
C ALA A 340 -10.95 -10.97 23.31
N ALA A 341 -11.92 -11.20 22.41
CA ALA A 341 -12.99 -12.17 22.61
C ALA A 341 -12.45 -13.58 22.87
N ALA A 342 -11.44 -14.03 22.11
CA ALA A 342 -10.82 -15.33 22.28
C ALA A 342 -10.09 -15.48 23.64
N ARG A 343 -9.62 -14.39 24.23
CA ARG A 343 -8.99 -14.35 25.56
C ARG A 343 -9.99 -14.19 26.71
N GLY A 344 -11.30 -14.17 26.43
CA GLY A 344 -12.33 -13.89 27.42
C GLY A 344 -12.34 -12.44 27.91
N VAL A 345 -11.67 -11.54 27.18
CA VAL A 345 -11.72 -10.09 27.39
C VAL A 345 -12.91 -9.55 26.61
N ASP A 346 -13.64 -8.61 27.21
CA ASP A 346 -14.73 -7.91 26.54
C ASP A 346 -14.21 -7.20 25.28
N ASP A 347 -14.68 -7.63 24.11
CA ASP A 347 -14.29 -7.09 22.81
C ASP A 347 -15.02 -5.80 22.45
N ALA A 348 -15.96 -5.37 23.30
CA ALA A 348 -16.54 -4.03 23.28
C ALA A 348 -15.77 -3.04 24.17
N ASN A 349 -14.89 -3.53 25.06
CA ASN A 349 -14.02 -2.67 25.86
C ASN A 349 -12.89 -2.11 25.00
N GLU A 350 -13.12 -0.91 24.49
CA GLU A 350 -12.23 -0.20 23.56
C GLU A 350 -10.78 -0.08 24.07
N MET A 351 -10.62 0.19 25.37
CA MET A 351 -9.29 0.26 25.98
C MET A 351 -8.61 -1.12 25.97
N ALA A 352 -9.31 -2.17 26.40
CA ALA A 352 -8.71 -3.51 26.41
C ALA A 352 -8.28 -3.96 24.99
N VAL A 353 -9.09 -3.64 23.98
CA VAL A 353 -8.77 -3.89 22.57
C VAL A 353 -7.55 -3.06 22.12
N ALA A 354 -7.48 -1.78 22.48
CA ALA A 354 -6.35 -0.91 22.15
C ALA A 354 -5.01 -1.39 22.72
N VAL A 355 -4.99 -1.95 23.95
CA VAL A 355 -3.78 -2.57 24.51
C VAL A 355 -3.37 -3.81 23.72
N ILE A 356 -4.34 -4.64 23.35
CA ILE A 356 -4.08 -5.84 22.52
C ILE A 356 -3.54 -5.43 21.15
N LEU A 357 -4.15 -4.41 20.54
CA LEU A 357 -3.71 -3.83 19.27
C LEU A 357 -2.26 -3.32 19.37
N ALA A 358 -1.93 -2.54 20.39
CA ALA A 358 -0.57 -2.06 20.60
C ALA A 358 0.44 -3.23 20.72
N ALA A 359 0.05 -4.32 21.38
CA ALA A 359 0.90 -5.51 21.50
C ALA A 359 1.02 -6.30 20.18
N LEU A 360 -0.02 -6.29 19.34
CA LEU A 360 0.01 -6.90 18.01
C LEU A 360 0.94 -6.15 17.06
N LEU A 361 0.79 -4.82 17.00
CA LEU A 361 1.61 -3.95 16.17
C LEU A 361 3.09 -4.03 16.56
N ARG A 362 3.39 -3.94 17.86
CA ARG A 362 4.76 -4.09 18.38
C ARG A 362 5.37 -5.46 18.09
N ARG A 363 4.54 -6.50 18.00
CA ARG A 363 4.99 -7.84 17.59
C ARG A 363 5.25 -7.91 16.08
N ALA A 364 4.44 -7.22 15.28
CA ALA A 364 4.67 -7.15 13.84
C ALA A 364 6.00 -6.45 13.54
N GLU A 365 6.32 -5.36 14.24
CA GLU A 365 7.60 -4.65 14.17
C GLU A 365 8.78 -5.51 14.64
N ALA A 366 8.61 -6.26 15.75
CA ALA A 366 9.68 -7.11 16.29
C ALA A 366 9.91 -8.40 15.46
N GLY A 367 8.96 -8.77 14.60
CA GLY A 367 8.95 -10.04 13.90
C GLY A 367 8.52 -11.24 14.78
N PRO A 368 8.43 -12.45 14.21
CA PRO A 368 7.94 -13.64 14.93
C PRO A 368 8.99 -14.28 15.85
N ASP A 369 8.66 -14.41 17.14
CA ASP A 369 9.43 -15.18 18.14
C ASP A 369 9.55 -16.67 17.77
N THR A 370 10.62 -17.35 18.20
CA THR A 370 10.89 -18.78 17.92
C THR A 370 9.74 -19.72 18.33
N THR A 371 9.06 -19.45 19.45
CA THR A 371 7.87 -20.20 19.90
C THR A 371 6.64 -19.92 19.03
N THR A 372 6.48 -18.68 18.55
CA THR A 372 5.36 -18.28 17.69
C THR A 372 5.54 -18.79 16.26
N ARG A 373 6.79 -18.93 15.77
CA ARG A 373 7.08 -19.67 14.52
C ARG A 373 6.56 -21.10 14.58
N ALA A 374 6.74 -21.80 15.70
CA ALA A 374 6.22 -23.16 15.87
C ALA A 374 4.68 -23.22 15.90
N LEU A 375 4.02 -22.24 16.53
CA LEU A 375 2.55 -22.12 16.60
C LEU A 375 1.93 -21.69 15.26
N ALA A 376 2.55 -20.75 14.55
CA ALA A 376 2.16 -20.31 13.21
C ALA A 376 2.30 -21.44 12.19
N ARG A 377 3.37 -22.26 12.31
CA ARG A 377 3.54 -23.50 11.52
C ARG A 377 2.43 -24.51 11.79
N THR A 378 1.99 -24.68 13.04
CA THR A 378 0.92 -25.64 13.37
C THR A 378 -0.49 -25.16 12.98
N THR A 379 -0.74 -23.84 12.98
CA THR A 379 -2.01 -23.26 12.51
C THR A 379 -2.12 -23.22 11.00
N SER A 380 -1.06 -22.81 10.29
CA SER A 380 -1.01 -22.87 8.81
C SER A 380 -1.10 -24.31 8.25
N THR A 381 -0.65 -25.32 9.00
CA THR A 381 -0.92 -26.74 8.65
C THR A 381 -2.33 -27.21 8.97
N ARG A 382 -3.05 -26.55 9.89
CA ARG A 382 -4.44 -26.89 10.26
C ARG A 382 -5.47 -26.18 9.38
N ASP A 383 -5.18 -24.98 8.91
CA ASP A 383 -6.07 -24.16 8.06
C ASP A 383 -5.90 -24.42 6.55
N MET A 384 -5.26 -25.53 6.16
CA MET A 384 -5.28 -26.06 4.79
C MET A 384 -6.25 -27.24 4.65
N PRO A 385 -7.58 -27.06 4.62
CA PRO A 385 -8.45 -28.03 4.00
C PRO A 385 -8.45 -27.76 2.49
N ASN A 386 -7.40 -28.21 1.82
CA ASN A 386 -7.46 -28.51 0.38
C ASN A 386 -6.70 -29.81 0.12
N HIS A 387 -7.08 -30.86 0.86
CA HIS A 387 -6.91 -32.21 0.33
C HIS A 387 -7.94 -32.37 -0.79
N LEU A 388 -7.48 -32.40 -2.03
CA LEU A 388 -8.25 -33.02 -3.10
C LEU A 388 -8.65 -34.43 -2.64
N PRO A 389 -9.91 -34.86 -2.87
CA PRO A 389 -10.33 -36.22 -2.57
C PRO A 389 -9.33 -37.22 -3.14
N ARG A 390 -8.95 -38.23 -2.34
CA ARG A 390 -7.96 -39.26 -2.70
C ARG A 390 -8.34 -40.06 -3.96
N GLU A 391 -9.59 -39.92 -4.42
CA GLU A 391 -10.18 -40.54 -5.60
C GLU A 391 -9.88 -39.80 -6.91
N LEU A 392 -9.35 -38.57 -6.85
CA LEU A 392 -8.90 -37.77 -8.01
C LEU A 392 -7.36 -37.77 -8.21
N ALA A 393 -6.63 -38.55 -7.39
CA ALA A 393 -5.17 -38.68 -7.45
C ALA A 393 -4.69 -39.94 -8.20
N THR A 394 -5.60 -40.71 -8.78
CA THR A 394 -5.30 -41.87 -9.63
C THR A 394 -5.65 -41.55 -11.08
N ASP A 395 -4.69 -41.80 -11.98
CA ASP A 395 -4.71 -41.60 -13.43
C ASP A 395 -4.40 -40.19 -13.97
N ILE A 396 -3.16 -39.74 -13.79
CA ILE A 396 -2.47 -38.94 -14.81
C ILE A 396 -0.98 -39.33 -14.89
N GLY A 397 -0.62 -40.07 -15.94
CA GLY A 397 0.70 -39.99 -16.58
C GLY A 397 1.89 -40.73 -15.96
N ARG A 398 1.93 -42.07 -16.11
CA ARG A 398 3.20 -42.80 -16.21
C ARG A 398 3.91 -42.36 -17.50
N TRP A 399 5.10 -41.76 -17.40
CA TRP A 399 6.06 -41.68 -18.51
C TRP A 399 7.10 -42.79 -18.34
N PRO A 400 7.61 -43.43 -19.42
CA PRO A 400 8.43 -44.63 -19.29
C PRO A 400 9.77 -44.37 -18.59
N ALA A 401 10.14 -45.29 -17.70
CA ALA A 401 11.46 -45.38 -17.12
C ALA A 401 12.41 -46.02 -18.14
N GLU A 402 13.10 -45.22 -18.94
CA GLU A 402 14.43 -45.50 -19.49
C GLU A 402 14.93 -44.29 -20.30
N VAL A 403 16.11 -43.79 -19.93
CA VAL A 403 16.84 -42.73 -20.65
C VAL A 403 18.00 -43.41 -21.39
N PRO A 404 18.27 -43.10 -22.67
CA PRO A 404 19.38 -43.71 -23.40
C PRO A 404 20.75 -43.26 -22.86
N GLU A 405 21.67 -44.22 -22.82
CA GLU A 405 22.98 -44.24 -22.15
C GLU A 405 24.08 -43.41 -22.86
N SER A 406 23.77 -42.20 -23.33
CA SER A 406 24.76 -41.36 -24.03
C SER A 406 24.69 -39.88 -23.66
N ALA A 407 24.93 -39.58 -22.38
CA ALA A 407 25.32 -38.24 -21.92
C ALA A 407 25.95 -38.29 -20.53
N GLN A 408 26.94 -39.17 -20.34
CA GLN A 408 27.87 -39.07 -19.23
C GLN A 408 29.05 -38.16 -19.63
N GLN A 409 29.51 -37.37 -18.65
CA GLN A 409 30.76 -36.59 -18.58
C GLN A 409 30.69 -35.13 -19.06
N VAL A 410 30.45 -34.22 -18.10
CA VAL A 410 31.36 -33.10 -17.80
C VAL A 410 31.33 -32.85 -16.29
N ALA A 411 32.46 -33.06 -15.60
CA ALA A 411 32.64 -32.70 -14.20
C ALA A 411 33.08 -31.22 -14.09
N LEU A 412 32.47 -30.46 -13.17
CA LEU A 412 32.88 -29.09 -12.83
C LEU A 412 33.93 -29.12 -11.70
N PRO A 413 34.97 -28.26 -11.73
CA PRO A 413 36.04 -28.25 -10.74
C PRO A 413 35.61 -27.60 -9.40
N ALA A 414 36.31 -27.99 -8.33
CA ALA A 414 36.08 -27.55 -6.95
C ALA A 414 36.47 -26.08 -6.69
N ALA A 415 35.76 -25.43 -5.76
CA ALA A 415 36.01 -24.07 -5.31
C ALA A 415 37.26 -23.97 -4.41
N PRO A 416 38.03 -22.85 -4.48
CA PRO A 416 39.12 -22.60 -3.54
C PRO A 416 38.61 -22.03 -2.20
N ALA A 417 39.46 -22.19 -1.19
CA ALA A 417 39.22 -21.91 0.22
C ALA A 417 39.35 -20.43 0.61
N ASP A 418 38.75 -20.15 1.77
CA ASP A 418 38.72 -18.91 2.56
C ASP A 418 40.07 -18.54 3.17
N ASP A 419 40.47 -17.27 3.01
CA ASP A 419 41.55 -16.60 3.71
C ASP A 419 41.14 -15.15 4.07
N GLY A 420 40.62 -14.98 5.28
CA GLY A 420 40.25 -13.67 5.84
C GLY A 420 41.43 -12.81 6.28
N ASN A 421 41.21 -11.49 6.37
CA ASN A 421 41.77 -10.58 7.38
C ASN A 421 41.23 -9.13 7.21
N ILE A 422 40.37 -8.61 8.11
CA ILE A 422 40.26 -7.16 8.37
C ILE A 422 39.95 -6.90 9.87
N ASP A 423 40.97 -6.33 10.51
CA ASP A 423 41.14 -5.48 11.72
C ASP A 423 39.95 -5.18 12.69
N PRO A 424 40.11 -5.39 14.02
CA PRO A 424 39.06 -5.17 15.02
C PRO A 424 39.07 -3.84 15.82
N ASP A 425 39.82 -2.79 15.44
CA ASP A 425 39.87 -1.53 16.22
C ASP A 425 39.48 -0.27 15.41
N ALA A 426 38.18 0.01 15.32
CA ALA A 426 37.66 1.33 14.95
C ALA A 426 36.47 1.72 15.86
N GLU A 427 36.77 2.38 16.98
CA GLU A 427 35.80 3.13 17.79
C GLU A 427 35.28 4.34 16.99
N ILE A 428 33.96 4.54 16.96
CA ILE A 428 33.35 5.81 16.56
C ILE A 428 32.27 6.17 17.59
N ASP A 429 32.42 7.38 18.11
CA ASP A 429 31.76 8.00 19.25
C ASP A 429 30.22 8.02 19.22
N ALA A 430 29.66 7.88 20.41
CA ALA A 430 28.26 8.13 20.71
C ALA A 430 28.01 9.63 20.96
N GLU A 431 27.31 10.30 20.03
CA GLU A 431 26.75 11.63 20.28
C GLU A 431 25.21 11.61 20.25
N THR A 432 24.67 11.96 21.42
CA THR A 432 23.37 12.59 21.76
C THR A 432 22.21 12.46 20.77
N VAL A 433 21.30 11.53 21.06
CA VAL A 433 19.97 11.46 20.43
C VAL A 433 19.09 12.60 20.96
N VAL A 434 18.82 13.58 20.11
CA VAL A 434 17.77 14.59 20.30
C VAL A 434 16.41 13.93 20.02
N PRO A 435 15.40 14.05 20.90
CA PRO A 435 14.12 13.40 20.68
C PRO A 435 13.36 14.03 19.49
N PHE A 436 12.76 13.14 18.68
CA PHE A 436 11.97 13.47 17.49
C PHE A 436 10.77 14.36 17.80
N GLY A 437 10.67 15.49 17.08
CA GLY A 437 9.45 16.28 16.96
C GLY A 437 8.46 15.54 16.06
N LEU A 438 7.23 15.35 16.56
CA LEU A 438 6.09 14.87 15.77
C LEU A 438 5.76 15.90 14.68
N LEU A 439 5.55 15.43 13.45
CA LEU A 439 5.01 16.25 12.37
C LEU A 439 3.53 16.56 12.65
N ASP A 440 3.20 17.83 12.87
CA ASP A 440 1.84 18.34 12.92
C ASP A 440 1.47 18.88 11.53
N ILE A 441 0.48 18.27 10.88
CA ILE A 441 0.07 18.58 9.49
C ILE A 441 -0.66 19.94 9.43
N LEU A 442 -0.93 20.59 10.57
CA LEU A 442 -1.62 21.87 10.67
C LEU A 442 -0.76 23.03 11.21
N ASP A 443 0.53 22.82 11.54
CA ASP A 443 1.38 23.90 12.05
C ASP A 443 2.13 24.63 10.91
N ASP A 444 1.47 25.67 10.37
CA ASP A 444 2.06 26.62 9.42
C ASP A 444 2.93 27.70 10.10
N SER A 445 3.22 27.56 11.40
CA SER A 445 3.95 28.57 12.16
C SER A 445 5.30 28.05 12.63
N GLN A 446 6.35 28.46 11.91
CA GLN A 446 7.73 28.72 12.38
C GLN A 446 8.76 28.04 11.46
N GLY A 447 9.06 28.69 10.35
CA GLY A 447 10.14 28.33 9.43
C GLY A 447 11.54 28.35 10.07
N ARG A 448 11.86 27.29 10.80
CA ARG A 448 13.22 26.90 11.19
C ARG A 448 13.34 25.39 10.98
N TRP A 449 13.91 25.03 9.85
CA TRP A 449 14.31 23.66 9.49
C TRP A 449 15.79 23.48 9.78
#